data_AF-A0A514WCZ0-F1
#
_entry.id   AF-A0A514WCZ0-F1
#
_cell.length_a   1.000
_cell.length_b   1.000
_cell.length_c   1.000
_cell.angle_alpha   90.00
_cell.angle_beta   90.00
_cell.angle_gamma   90.00
#
_symmetry.space_group_name_H-M   'P 1'
#
loop_
_entity.id
_entity.type
_entity.pdbx_description
1 polymer ?
#
loop_
_entity_poly.entity_id
_entity_poly.type
_entity_poly.pdbx_seq_one_letter_code
_entity_poly.pdbx_strand_id
1 'polypeptide(L)' 'MTDRMFHLLERFQMLDAQLRRAQGSTRRNLLRIAELERRKLRIRARLARLFVPPTAVV' A
#
# COMPACT_ATOMS: atom_id res chain seq x y z
N MET A 1 5.53 16.62 -8.78
CA MET A 1 4.91 15.31 -8.45
C MET A 1 3.44 15.39 -8.82
N THR A 2 2.89 14.41 -9.56
CA THR A 2 1.50 14.45 -10.05
C THR A 2 0.50 14.20 -8.91
N ASP A 3 -0.65 14.89 -8.88
CA ASP A 3 -1.72 14.71 -7.87
C ASP A 3 -2.12 13.25 -7.66
N ARG A 4 -2.12 12.46 -8.75
CA ARG A 4 -2.36 11.00 -8.72
C ARG A 4 -1.38 10.24 -7.84
N MET A 5 -0.10 10.64 -7.83
CA MET A 5 0.93 10.00 -7.01
C MET A 5 0.76 10.37 -5.53
N PHE A 6 0.36 11.61 -5.25
CA PHE A 6 0.08 12.08 -3.89
C PHE A 6 -1.10 11.32 -3.27
N HIS A 7 -2.21 11.18 -3.99
CA HIS A 7 -3.36 10.37 -3.54
C HIS A 7 -3.01 8.89 -3.36
N LEU A 8 -2.09 8.34 -4.16
CA LEU A 8 -1.65 6.95 -3.99
C LEU A 8 -0.79 6.77 -2.74
N LEU A 9 0.09 7.74 -2.45
CA LEU A 9 0.90 7.77 -1.23
C LEU A 9 0.02 7.93 0.02
N GLU A 10 -0.98 8.81 -0.02
CA GLU A 10 -1.93 9.00 1.07
C GLU A 10 -2.70 7.70 1.37
N ARG A 11 -3.23 7.03 0.34
CA ARG A 11 -3.89 5.72 0.49
C ARG A 11 -2.94 4.65 1.04
N PHE A 12 -1.66 4.68 0.64
CA PHE A 12 -0.66 3.76 1.17
C PHE A 12 -0.42 3.98 2.68
N GLN A 13 -0.25 5.24 3.11
CA GLN A 13 -0.04 5.60 4.51
C GLN A 13 -1.27 5.27 5.37
N MET A 14 -2.48 5.52 4.85
CA MET A 14 -3.73 5.13 5.52
C MET A 14 -3.83 3.62 5.76
N LEU A 15 -3.47 2.80 4.77
CA LEU A 15 -3.45 1.34 4.94
C LEU A 15 -2.44 0.91 6.00
N ASP A 16 -1.30 1.60 6.11
CA ASP A 16 -0.29 1.31 7.12
C ASP A 16 -0.81 1.58 8.55
N ALA A 17 -1.52 2.70 8.73
CA ALA A 17 -2.17 3.00 10.00
C ALA A 17 -3.24 1.96 10.36
N GLN A 18 -4.02 1.49 9.38
CA GLN A 18 -5.00 0.41 9.58
C GLN A 18 -4.33 -0.91 9.94
N LEU A 19 -3.19 -1.23 9.32
CA LEU A 19 -2.42 -2.43 9.63
C LEU A 19 -1.91 -2.42 11.07
N ARG A 20 -1.31 -1.31 11.50
CA ARG A 20 -0.80 -1.14 12.87
C ARG A 20 -1.93 -1.28 13.91
N ARG A 21 -3.09 -0.70 13.64
CA ARG A 21 -4.29 -0.84 14.49
C ARG A 21 -4.79 -2.28 14.54
N ALA A 22 -4.83 -2.97 13.41
CA ALA A 22 -5.26 -4.36 13.33
C ALA A 22 -4.27 -5.32 14.03
N GLN A 23 -2.97 -5.06 13.94
CA GLN A 23 -1.91 -5.82 14.61
C GLN A 23 -1.90 -5.62 16.13
N GLY A 24 -2.21 -4.41 16.60
CA GLY A 24 -2.37 -4.12 18.04
C GLY A 24 -3.62 -4.75 18.67
N SER A 25 -4.57 -5.21 17.85
CA SER A 25 -5.78 -5.91 18.29
C SER A 25 -5.55 -7.43 18.18
N THR A 26 -5.20 -8.06 19.30
CA THR A 26 -4.77 -9.47 19.38
C THR A 26 -5.72 -10.45 18.67
N ARG A 27 -5.12 -11.34 17.85
CA ARG A 27 -5.62 -12.61 17.25
C ARG A 27 -6.90 -12.62 16.41
N ARG A 28 -7.88 -11.72 16.59
CA ARG A 28 -9.20 -11.86 15.93
C ARG A 28 -9.27 -11.46 14.45
N ASN A 29 -8.19 -10.91 13.88
CA ASN A 29 -8.25 -10.27 12.57
C ASN A 29 -7.18 -10.72 11.58
N LEU A 30 -6.67 -11.95 11.66
CA LEU A 30 -5.65 -12.46 10.71
C LEU A 30 -6.08 -12.32 9.24
N LEU A 31 -7.34 -12.64 8.92
CA LEU A 31 -7.89 -12.47 7.57
C LEU A 31 -7.91 -10.99 7.13
N ARG A 32 -8.27 -10.10 8.05
CA ARG A 32 -8.32 -8.65 7.79
C ARG A 32 -6.91 -8.07 7.63
N ILE A 33 -5.94 -8.55 8.41
CA ILE A 33 -4.52 -8.18 8.24
C ILE A 33 -4.03 -8.64 6.87
N ALA A 34 -4.26 -9.90 6.49
CA ALA A 34 -3.86 -10.43 5.18
C ALA A 34 -4.52 -9.67 4.02
N GLU A 35 -5.78 -9.26 4.15
CA GLU A 35 -6.45 -8.43 3.14
C GLU A 35 -5.81 -7.05 3.01
N LEU A 36 -5.52 -6.39 4.14
CA LEU A 36 -4.86 -5.09 4.18
C LEU A 36 -3.44 -5.16 3.61
N GLU A 37 -2.68 -6.21 3.90
CA GLU A 37 -1.36 -6.45 3.31
C GLU A 37 -1.43 -6.62 1.79
N ARG A 38 -2.40 -7.40 1.29
CA ARG A 38 -2.63 -7.56 -0.17
C ARG A 38 -2.99 -6.23 -0.83
N ARG A 39 -3.80 -5.39 -0.18
CA ARG A 39 -4.12 -4.04 -0.68
C ARG A 39 -2.87 -3.15 -0.68
N LYS A 40 -2.08 -3.18 0.39
CA LYS A 40 -0.82 -2.42 0.51
C LYS A 40 0.18 -2.81 -0.58
N LEU A 41 0.35 -4.10 -0.86
CA LEU A 41 1.23 -4.61 -1.92
C LEU A 41 0.80 -4.13 -3.31
N ARG A 42 -0.50 -4.12 -3.62
CA ARG A 42 -1.02 -3.60 -4.89
C ARG A 42 -0.71 -2.11 -5.08
N ILE A 43 -0.89 -1.31 -4.03
CA ILE A 43 -0.57 0.12 -4.08
C ILE A 43 0.95 0.31 -4.20
N ARG A 44 1.76 -0.45 -3.47
CA ARG A 44 3.23 -0.43 -3.59
C ARG A 44 3.71 -0.76 -5.00
N ALA A 45 3.14 -1.79 -5.63
CA ALA A 45 3.47 -2.14 -7.02
C ALA A 45 3.08 -1.02 -8.00
N ARG A 46 1.95 -0.36 -7.76
CA ARG A 46 1.50 0.78 -8.57
C ARG A 46 2.34 2.03 -8.34
N LEU A 47 2.78 2.30 -7.11
CA LEU A 47 3.78 3.33 -6.82
C LEU A 47 5.11 3.01 -7.50
N ALA A 48 5.60 1.78 -7.41
CA ALA A 48 6.84 1.36 -8.05
C ALA A 48 6.80 1.61 -9.57
N ARG A 49 5.67 1.34 -10.23
CA ARG A 49 5.47 1.67 -11.65
C ARG A 49 5.39 3.16 -11.96
N LEU A 50 5.05 4.00 -10.99
CA LEU A 50 5.03 5.46 -11.14
C LEU A 50 6.42 6.08 -10.86
N PHE A 51 7.23 5.43 -10.01
CA PHE A 51 8.59 5.87 -9.69
C PHE A 51 9.65 5.30 -10.64
N VAL A 52 9.39 4.14 -11.27
CA VAL A 52 10.22 3.62 -12.36
C VAL A 52 9.80 4.34 -13.65
N PRO A 53 10.68 5.15 -14.28
CA PRO A 53 10.39 5.67 -15.60
C PRO A 53 10.21 4.50 -16.59
N PRO A 54 9.39 4.63 -17.64
CA PRO A 54 9.07 3.55 -18.59
C PRO A 54 10.25 3.04 -19.44
N THR A 55 11.50 3.30 -19.03
CA THR A 55 12.76 2.98 -19.72
C THR A 55 13.60 2.00 -18.92
N ALA A 56 13.04 0.83 -18.63
CA ALA A 56 13.82 -0.33 -18.16
C ALA A 56 13.26 -1.61 -18.78
N VAL A 57 13.14 -1.61 -20.11
CA VAL A 57 13.07 -2.82 -20.93
C VAL A 57 14.05 -2.57 -22.09
N VAL A 58 15.26 -3.10 -21.95
CA VAL A 58 16.21 -3.37 -23.05
C VAL A 58 16.54 -4.85 -22.92
#